data_AF-A0A512J210-F1
#
_entry.id   AF-A0A512J210-F1
#
_cell.length_a   1.000
_cell.length_b   1.000
_cell.length_c   1.000
_cell.angle_alpha   90.00
_cell.angle_beta   90.00
_cell.angle_gamma   90.00
#
_symmetry.space_group_name_H-M   'P 1'
#
loop_
_entity.id
_entity.type
_entity.pdbx_description
1 polymer ?
#
loop_
_entity_poly.entity_id
_entity_poly.type
_entity_poly.pdbx_seq_one_letter_code
_entity_poly.pdbx_strand_id
1 'polypeptide(L)'
;MPDGKTAKPARGRTDWAALRALSEDEIERIAAGDADNPATVDEAEWARGTVGLPPRKTAIHATFDQDVVAFFKQGGRGYQTRMNAVLRRYMEAQIAKKEG
;
A
#
# COMPACT_ATOMS: atom_id res chain seq x y z
N MET A 1 -30.29 -13.37 -2.15
CA MET A 1 -28.91 -13.71 -1.75
C MET A 1 -28.10 -13.88 -3.02
N PRO A 2 -26.93 -13.25 -3.20
CA PRO A 2 -26.18 -13.40 -4.44
C PRO A 2 -25.39 -14.72 -4.46
N ASP A 3 -25.53 -15.44 -5.57
CA ASP A 3 -24.93 -16.75 -5.87
C ASP A 3 -23.40 -16.75 -5.78
N GLY A 4 -22.86 -17.63 -4.93
CA GLY A 4 -21.43 -17.87 -4.77
C GLY A 4 -20.85 -18.60 -5.97
N LYS A 5 -20.32 -17.86 -6.95
CA LYS A 5 -19.43 -18.41 -7.97
C LYS A 5 -18.16 -18.93 -7.28
N THR A 6 -18.02 -20.24 -7.15
CA THR A 6 -16.76 -20.87 -6.75
C THR A 6 -15.70 -20.59 -7.82
N ALA A 7 -14.69 -19.79 -7.47
CA ALA A 7 -13.57 -19.53 -8.37
C ALA A 7 -12.81 -20.84 -8.62
N LYS A 8 -12.66 -21.23 -9.90
CA LYS A 8 -11.83 -22.37 -10.28
C LYS A 8 -10.37 -22.06 -9.93
N PRO A 9 -9.63 -22.94 -9.23
CA PRO A 9 -8.24 -22.67 -8.89
C PRO A 9 -7.42 -22.55 -10.19
N ALA A 10 -6.69 -21.45 -10.32
CA ALA A 10 -5.72 -21.29 -11.39
C ALA A 10 -4.68 -22.42 -11.26
N ARG A 11 -4.33 -23.08 -12.38
CA ARG A 11 -3.23 -24.05 -12.42
C ARG A 11 -1.90 -23.30 -12.26
N GLY A 12 -1.58 -22.93 -11.03
CA GLY A 12 -0.26 -22.41 -10.67
C GLY A 12 0.80 -23.51 -10.81
N ARG A 13 2.06 -23.12 -11.04
CA ARG A 13 3.23 -24.01 -11.09
C ARG A 13 3.62 -24.56 -9.70
N THR A 14 2.74 -24.39 -8.73
CA THR A 14 2.96 -24.73 -7.33
C THR A 14 2.65 -26.19 -7.10
N ASP A 15 3.62 -26.94 -6.58
CA ASP A 15 3.40 -28.30 -6.10
C ASP A 15 2.69 -28.24 -4.74
N TRP A 16 1.36 -28.33 -4.79
CA TRP A 16 0.52 -28.30 -3.61
C TRP A 16 0.63 -29.55 -2.73
N ALA A 17 1.06 -30.68 -3.28
CA ALA A 17 1.24 -31.90 -2.50
C ALA A 17 2.51 -31.78 -1.65
N ALA A 18 3.60 -31.28 -2.24
CA ALA A 18 4.82 -30.98 -1.50
C ALA A 18 4.59 -29.93 -0.40
N LEU A 19 3.86 -28.86 -0.69
CA LEU A 19 3.58 -27.81 0.29
C LEU A 19 2.77 -28.30 1.49
N ARG A 20 1.80 -29.21 1.28
CA ARG A 20 1.03 -29.81 2.38
C ARG A 20 1.79 -30.85 3.19
N ALA A 21 2.85 -31.42 2.62
CA ALA A 21 3.69 -32.41 3.31
C ALA A 21 4.79 -31.76 4.17
N LEU A 22 4.98 -30.45 4.05
CA LEU A 22 5.95 -29.69 4.83
C LEU A 22 5.48 -29.61 6.30
N SER A 23 6.34 -29.99 7.24
CA SER A 23 6.02 -29.93 8.67
C SER A 23 6.11 -28.51 9.21
N GLU A 24 5.40 -28.23 10.31
CA GLU A 24 5.44 -26.93 10.99
C GLU A 24 6.85 -26.55 11.42
N ASP A 25 7.63 -27.51 11.97
CA ASP A 25 9.03 -27.26 12.37
C ASP A 25 9.93 -26.87 11.18
N GLU A 26 9.67 -27.41 10.00
CA GLU A 26 10.42 -27.07 8.79
C GLU A 26 10.03 -25.68 8.28
N ILE A 27 8.74 -25.35 8.34
CA ILE A 27 8.22 -24.02 8.00
C ILE A 27 8.85 -22.96 8.90
N GLU A 28 8.91 -23.20 10.21
CA GLU A 28 9.49 -22.26 11.18
C GLU A 28 10.98 -22.06 10.95
N ARG A 29 11.72 -23.14 10.66
CA ARG A 29 13.15 -23.04 10.34
C ARG A 29 13.39 -22.22 9.06
N ILE A 30 12.58 -22.42 8.03
CA ILE A 30 12.65 -21.66 6.77
C ILE A 30 12.33 -20.19 7.04
N ALA A 31 11.26 -19.91 7.79
CA ALA A 31 10.83 -18.55 8.11
C ALA A 31 11.88 -17.79 8.94
N ALA A 32 12.53 -18.45 9.91
CA ALA A 32 13.58 -17.84 10.74
C ALA A 32 14.87 -17.53 9.96
N GLY A 33 15.13 -18.24 8.86
CA GLY A 33 16.29 -18.03 8.00
C GLY A 33 16.04 -17.06 6.84
N ASP A 34 14.82 -16.57 6.66
CA ASP A 34 14.44 -15.71 5.55
C ASP A 34 14.69 -14.23 5.88
N ALA A 35 15.67 -13.63 5.19
CA ALA A 35 16.04 -12.22 5.37
C ALA A 35 14.93 -11.25 4.94
N ASP A 36 14.03 -11.66 4.04
CA ASP A 36 12.86 -10.88 3.61
C ASP A 36 11.67 -11.05 4.58
N ASN A 37 11.75 -11.98 5.53
CA ASN A 37 10.77 -12.22 6.59
C ASN A 37 11.42 -12.09 7.98
N PRO A 38 11.81 -10.87 8.38
CA PRO A 38 12.51 -10.65 9.65
C PRO A 38 11.67 -11.13 10.82
N ALA A 39 12.25 -12.00 11.64
CA ALA A 39 11.63 -12.60 12.82
C ALA A 39 11.51 -11.61 14.00
N THR A 40 10.97 -10.43 13.78
CA THR A 40 10.48 -9.49 14.80
C THR A 40 9.89 -8.28 14.07
N VAL A 41 8.57 -8.14 14.10
CA VAL A 41 7.97 -6.82 14.00
C VAL A 41 7.46 -6.55 15.41
N ASP A 42 8.26 -5.83 16.19
CA ASP A 42 7.91 -5.30 17.50
C ASP A 42 6.45 -4.80 17.49
N GLU A 43 5.67 -5.06 18.53
CA GLU A 43 4.30 -4.51 18.64
C GLU A 43 4.33 -2.98 18.54
N ALA A 44 5.44 -2.33 18.92
CA ALA A 44 5.66 -0.90 18.73
C ALA A 44 5.86 -0.49 17.26
N GLU A 45 6.31 -1.38 16.37
CA GLU A 45 6.38 -1.15 14.92
C GLU A 45 4.98 -1.23 14.30
N TRP A 46 4.18 -2.23 14.68
CA TRP A 46 2.77 -2.32 14.27
C TRP A 46 1.92 -1.16 14.78
N ALA A 47 2.19 -0.66 15.99
CA ALA A 47 1.50 0.49 16.56
C ALA A 47 1.77 1.81 15.79
N ARG A 48 2.90 1.91 15.09
CA ARG A 48 3.21 3.04 14.19
C ARG A 48 2.65 2.84 12.77
N GLY A 49 2.25 1.61 12.45
CA GLY A 49 1.59 1.27 11.19
C GLY A 49 0.27 2.02 11.06
N THR A 50 0.24 3.04 10.21
CA THR A 50 -1.01 3.77 9.93
C THR A 50 -1.87 2.89 9.01
N VAL A 51 -2.69 2.01 9.59
CA VAL A 51 -3.71 1.25 8.83
C VAL A 51 -4.87 2.19 8.50
N GLY A 52 -4.68 3.01 7.48
CA GLY A 52 -5.70 3.88 6.93
C GLY A 52 -6.09 3.42 5.53
N LEU A 53 -7.39 3.25 5.28
CA LEU A 53 -7.88 3.14 3.91
C LEU A 53 -7.47 4.42 3.16
N PRO A 54 -6.81 4.35 1.99
CA PRO A 54 -6.47 5.54 1.24
C PRO A 54 -7.75 6.35 1.00
N PRO A 55 -7.74 7.67 1.24
CA PRO A 55 -8.95 8.48 1.13
C PRO A 55 -9.52 8.35 -0.28
N ARG A 56 -10.84 8.34 -0.37
CA ARG A 56 -11.55 8.31 -1.64
C ARG A 56 -11.12 9.52 -2.46
N LYS A 57 -10.54 9.27 -3.64
CA LYS A 57 -10.14 10.32 -4.58
C LYS A 57 -11.34 10.64 -5.47
N THR A 58 -11.68 11.91 -5.58
CA THR A 58 -12.67 12.39 -6.55
C THR A 58 -11.94 12.77 -7.83
N ALA A 59 -12.30 12.15 -8.95
CA ALA A 59 -11.78 12.54 -10.25
C ALA A 59 -12.47 13.83 -10.70
N ILE A 60 -11.71 14.93 -10.75
CA ILE A 60 -12.16 16.22 -11.26
C ILE A 60 -11.24 16.67 -12.40
N HIS A 61 -11.78 17.47 -13.32
CA HIS A 61 -10.95 18.19 -14.28
C HIS A 61 -10.52 19.52 -13.65
N ALA A 62 -9.22 19.74 -13.54
CA ALA A 62 -8.64 20.97 -12.99
C ALA A 62 -7.50 21.45 -13.89
N THR A 63 -7.45 22.77 -14.09
CA THR A 63 -6.38 23.44 -14.84
C THR A 63 -5.35 23.98 -13.87
N PHE A 64 -4.07 23.76 -14.16
CA PHE A 64 -2.94 24.25 -13.38
C PHE A 64 -2.00 25.05 -14.27
N ASP A 65 -1.21 25.94 -13.67
CA ASP A 65 -0.21 26.71 -14.38
C ASP A 65 0.85 25.80 -15.03
N GLN A 66 1.33 26.23 -16.19
CA GLN A 66 2.22 25.42 -17.03
C GLN A 66 3.55 25.11 -16.33
N ASP A 67 4.10 26.09 -15.62
CA ASP A 67 5.36 25.99 -14.87
C ASP A 67 5.23 25.03 -13.68
N VAL A 68 4.11 25.07 -12.96
CA VAL A 68 3.80 24.13 -11.86
C VAL A 68 3.76 22.70 -12.40
N VAL A 69 3.03 22.47 -13.50
CA VAL A 69 2.96 21.13 -14.11
C VAL A 69 4.34 20.69 -14.62
N ALA A 70 5.11 21.59 -15.23
CA ALA A 70 6.46 21.30 -15.71
C ALA A 70 7.39 20.90 -14.55
N PHE A 71 7.37 21.63 -13.44
CA PHE A 71 8.14 21.33 -12.24
C PHE A 71 7.87 19.92 -11.72
N PHE A 72 6.59 19.55 -11.52
CA PHE A 72 6.26 18.22 -11.01
C PHE A 72 6.57 17.09 -12.01
N LYS A 73 6.50 17.37 -13.32
CA LYS A 73 6.85 16.41 -14.38
C LYS A 73 8.35 16.08 -14.42
N GLN A 74 9.25 16.96 -13.95
CA GLN A 74 10.69 16.68 -13.87
C GLN A 74 10.98 15.40 -13.06
N GLY A 75 10.20 15.15 -12.01
CA GLY A 75 10.31 13.93 -11.18
C GLY A 75 9.71 12.65 -11.81
N GLY A 76 9.33 12.68 -13.09
CA GLY A 76 8.84 11.51 -13.82
C GLY A 76 7.44 11.02 -13.40
N ARG A 77 7.18 9.72 -13.61
CA ARG A 77 5.89 9.06 -13.35
C ARG A 77 5.40 9.34 -11.92
N GLY A 78 4.09 9.51 -11.76
CA GLY A 78 3.48 9.80 -10.46
C GLY A 78 3.44 11.29 -10.07
N TYR A 79 3.75 12.21 -11.00
CA TYR A 79 3.71 13.65 -10.74
C TYR A 79 2.37 14.14 -10.17
N GLN A 80 1.24 13.59 -10.65
CA GLN A 80 -0.09 13.91 -10.12
C GLN A 80 -0.25 13.49 -8.65
N THR A 81 0.34 12.35 -8.26
CA THR A 81 0.30 11.89 -6.85
C THR A 81 1.14 12.80 -5.95
N ARG A 82 2.32 13.23 -6.42
CA ARG A 82 3.14 14.22 -5.70
C ARG A 82 2.41 15.56 -5.55
N MET A 83 1.81 16.05 -6.63
CA MET A 83 1.03 17.29 -6.62
C MET A 83 -0.14 17.20 -5.62
N ASN A 84 -0.88 16.09 -5.63
CA ASN A 84 -1.96 15.85 -4.66
C ASN A 84 -1.46 15.79 -3.20
N ALA A 85 -0.27 15.22 -2.96
CA ALA A 85 0.32 15.17 -1.62
C ALA A 85 0.67 16.57 -1.09
N VAL A 86 1.17 17.45 -1.95
CA VAL A 86 1.44 18.86 -1.60
C VAL A 86 0.14 19.60 -1.25
N LEU A 87 -0.88 19.47 -2.10
CA LEU A 87 -2.20 20.07 -1.84
C LEU A 87 -2.81 19.58 -0.52
N ARG A 88 -2.65 18.28 -0.22
CA ARG A 88 -3.12 17.70 1.03
C ARG A 88 -2.42 18.29 2.25
N ARG A 89 -1.09 18.40 2.23
CA ARG A 89 -0.33 19.01 3.33
C ARG A 89 -0.71 20.47 3.55
N TYR A 90 -0.93 21.21 2.47
CA TYR A 90 -1.42 22.59 2.57
C TYR A 90 -2.80 22.65 3.22
N MET A 91 -3.74 21.80 2.79
CA MET A 91 -5.07 21.70 3.38
C MET A 91 -5.01 21.38 4.89
N GLU A 92 -4.22 20.38 5.29
CA GLU A 92 -4.04 19.98 6.69
C GLU A 92 -3.49 21.13 7.55
N ALA A 93 -2.49 21.86 7.03
CA ALA A 93 -1.93 23.02 7.72
C ALA A 93 -2.95 24.17 7.88
N GLN A 94 -3.82 24.39 6.88
CA GLN A 94 -4.86 25.42 6.95
C GLN A 94 -5.98 25.04 7.94
N ILE A 95 -6.35 23.77 8.01
CA ILE A 95 -7.32 23.26 9.00
C ILE A 95 -6.77 23.47 10.42
N ALA A 96 -5.52 23.05 10.66
CA ALA A 96 -4.88 23.21 11.97
C ALA A 96 -4.79 24.67 12.42
N LYS A 97 -4.54 25.62 11.50
CA LYS A 97 -4.52 27.06 11.80
C LYS A 97 -5.89 27.62 12.15
N LYS A 98 -6.98 27.02 11.66
CA LYS A 98 -8.35 27.49 11.90
C LYS A 98 -8.93 26.96 13.21
N GLU A 99 -8.41 25.84 13.70
CA GLU A 99 -8.85 25.19 14.94
C GLU A 99 -8.05 25.63 16.19
N GLY A 100 -6.95 26.36 16.01
CA GLY A 100 -6.17 27.01 17.08
C GLY A 100 -6.44 28.51 17.15
#